data_AF-A0A972B9C9-F1
#
_entry.id   AF-A0A972B9C9-F1
#
_cell.length_a   1.000
_cell.length_b   1.000
_cell.length_c   1.000
_cell.angle_alpha   90.00
_cell.angle_beta   90.00
_cell.angle_gamma   90.00
#
_symmetry.space_group_name_H-M   'P 1'
#
loop_
_entity.id
_entity.type
_entity.pdbx_description
1 polymer ?
#
loop_
_entity_poly.entity_id
_entity_poly.type
_entity_poly.pdbx_seq_one_letter_code
_entity_poly.pdbx_strand_id
1 'polypeptide(L)'
;ELKGTEKVELVITAVVKSDAKVGKYTNTATIKGTDPEDPGKEITPDEPVTEEITVGSAETTKTTNLTTDENRNVTEAVRVGQKFKYYIDVVNNTKYKVSNIEITDDVPSQLDIVSVDPETAYSGAGNKIKHTISELNPGDQFRLTIEVVVNQTAVKGQSFKNVVLVDGEEIPGPEIDVAELELKKESNIDKNHTVDVGDEFTYTLTATNTGDIVTKSVVFYDDVPSQLDVVKVTLSDGGTATVNGNVIKYIVPEIKSGETFTMTIEVKVNDTAKRGDIVKNIGKIDGKDVPDREIEVVTPPTYPWIWGGDFDKENHYAYMVGYPDGTVRPQGEITRAEVTTIFFRMMTEDSRDRYWSSENDFSDVLSSGWYNNAISTMNKAGAINGYPDGSFKPDASITRGEFATMASRFLSDNGNLTNNKFTDIKGNWA
;
A
#
# COMPACT_ATOMS: atom_id res chain seq x y z
N GLU A 1 -44.82 78.73 9.49
CA GLU A 1 -46.18 78.74 8.93
C GLU A 1 -46.03 78.48 7.43
N LEU A 2 -46.59 77.39 6.93
CA LEU A 2 -46.58 77.05 5.50
C LEU A 2 -47.90 77.57 4.89
N LYS A 3 -47.84 78.38 3.84
CA LYS A 3 -49.01 78.96 3.17
C LYS A 3 -49.21 78.36 1.78
N GLY A 4 -50.38 77.77 1.54
CA GLY A 4 -50.76 77.28 0.21
C GLY A 4 -49.87 76.15 -0.32
N THR A 5 -49.20 76.38 -1.46
CA THR A 5 -48.30 75.39 -2.12
C THR A 5 -46.85 75.48 -1.65
N GLU A 6 -46.57 76.21 -0.56
CA GLU A 6 -45.24 76.32 0.01
C GLU A 6 -44.74 74.95 0.47
N LYS A 7 -43.50 74.63 0.11
CA LYS A 7 -42.81 73.39 0.50
C LYS A 7 -41.64 73.75 1.39
N VAL A 8 -41.50 73.03 2.50
CA VAL A 8 -40.27 72.97 3.28
C VAL A 8 -39.65 71.61 3.04
N GLU A 9 -38.43 71.62 2.55
CA GLU A 9 -37.64 70.42 2.33
C GLU A 9 -36.62 70.30 3.46
N LEU A 10 -36.64 69.16 4.15
CA LEU A 10 -35.64 68.81 5.15
C LEU A 10 -34.71 67.76 4.55
N VAL A 11 -33.48 68.15 4.23
CA VAL A 11 -32.46 67.23 3.75
C VAL A 11 -31.65 66.72 4.94
N ILE A 12 -31.73 65.42 5.21
CA ILE A 12 -30.91 64.75 6.23
C ILE A 12 -29.81 63.97 5.52
N THR A 13 -28.56 64.40 5.71
CA THR A 13 -27.39 63.66 5.25
C THR A 13 -26.89 62.76 6.36
N ALA A 14 -27.00 61.45 6.18
CA ALA A 14 -26.41 60.46 7.08
C ALA A 14 -25.19 59.81 6.40
N VAL A 15 -24.18 59.48 7.20
CA VAL A 15 -23.00 58.72 6.76
C VAL A 15 -23.07 57.35 7.42
N VAL A 16 -23.06 56.29 6.61
CA VAL A 16 -22.87 54.93 7.12
C VAL A 16 -21.48 54.88 7.76
N LYS A 17 -21.42 54.55 9.04
CA LYS A 17 -20.14 54.44 9.74
C LYS A 17 -19.32 53.30 9.14
N SER A 18 -18.00 53.43 9.17
CA SER A 18 -17.07 52.43 8.63
C SER A 18 -17.17 51.06 9.33
N ASP A 19 -17.77 51.00 10.52
CA ASP A 19 -17.99 49.82 11.34
C ASP A 19 -19.45 49.31 11.29
N ALA A 20 -20.29 49.86 10.40
CA ALA A 20 -21.66 49.41 10.26
C ALA A 20 -21.71 47.94 9.80
N LYS A 21 -22.45 47.11 10.53
CA LYS A 21 -22.65 45.70 10.19
C LYS A 21 -23.46 45.55 8.91
N VAL A 22 -23.31 44.43 8.21
CA VAL A 22 -24.20 44.06 7.09
C VAL A 22 -25.65 44.00 7.59
N GLY A 23 -26.57 44.57 6.83
CA GLY A 23 -27.98 44.54 7.18
C GLY A 23 -28.80 45.70 6.62
N LYS A 24 -30.10 45.66 6.92
CA LYS A 24 -31.05 46.72 6.59
C LYS A 24 -31.04 47.78 7.67
N TYR A 25 -30.87 49.03 7.25
CA TYR A 25 -30.97 50.18 8.12
C TYR A 25 -32.12 51.04 7.64
N THR A 26 -33.11 51.25 8.52
CA THR A 26 -34.27 52.08 8.24
C THR A 26 -34.11 53.41 8.95
N ASN A 27 -34.17 54.51 8.20
CA ASN A 27 -34.34 55.84 8.78
C ASN A 27 -35.81 56.24 8.66
N THR A 28 -36.44 56.55 9.79
CA THR A 28 -37.85 56.97 9.84
C THR A 28 -37.93 58.43 10.25
N ALA A 29 -38.48 59.28 9.38
CA ALA A 29 -38.77 60.67 9.69
C ALA A 29 -40.26 60.85 10.01
N THR A 30 -40.55 61.60 11.07
CA THR A 30 -41.92 62.01 11.43
C THR A 30 -41.99 63.53 11.39
N ILE A 31 -43.11 64.06 10.90
CA ILE A 31 -43.38 65.50 10.87
C ILE A 31 -44.66 65.74 11.69
N LYS A 32 -44.61 66.75 12.55
CA LYS A 32 -45.75 67.21 13.35
C LYS A 32 -45.97 68.70 13.07
N GLY A 33 -47.22 69.07 12.81
CA GLY A 33 -47.66 70.46 12.67
C GLY A 33 -48.86 70.74 13.57
N THR A 34 -49.25 72.00 13.68
CA THR A 34 -50.52 72.41 14.29
C THR A 34 -51.33 73.21 13.29
N ASP A 35 -52.64 73.04 13.33
CA ASP A 35 -53.56 73.83 12.52
C ASP A 35 -53.45 75.32 12.92
N PRO A 36 -53.15 76.24 11.98
CA PRO A 36 -53.06 77.67 12.29
C PRO A 36 -54.38 78.27 12.81
N GLU A 37 -55.53 77.70 12.43
CA GLU A 37 -56.86 78.16 12.84
C GLU A 37 -57.36 77.47 14.13
N ASP A 38 -56.75 76.34 14.49
CA ASP A 38 -56.99 75.61 15.74
C ASP A 38 -55.66 75.09 16.33
N PRO A 39 -54.92 75.93 17.09
CA PRO A 39 -53.61 75.57 17.62
C PRO A 39 -53.60 74.36 18.57
N GLY A 40 -54.78 73.92 19.05
CA GLY A 40 -54.94 72.72 19.87
C GLY A 40 -55.00 71.42 19.06
N LYS A 41 -55.15 71.51 17.73
CA LYS A 41 -55.25 70.37 16.82
C LYS A 41 -53.92 70.08 16.15
N GLU A 42 -53.31 68.96 16.55
CA GLU A 42 -52.09 68.44 15.93
C GLU A 42 -52.41 67.83 14.56
N ILE A 43 -51.59 68.14 13.57
CA ILE A 43 -51.63 67.56 12.23
C ILE A 43 -50.40 66.68 12.07
N THR A 44 -50.62 65.38 11.95
CA THR A 44 -49.60 64.39 11.63
C THR A 44 -49.96 63.69 10.33
N PRO A 45 -49.01 63.45 9.42
CA PRO A 45 -49.24 62.55 8.29
C PRO A 45 -49.71 61.16 8.75
N ASP A 46 -50.55 60.51 7.95
CA ASP A 46 -51.11 59.18 8.26
C ASP A 46 -50.02 58.09 8.37
N GLU A 47 -48.92 58.24 7.62
CA GLU A 47 -47.77 57.34 7.68
C GLU A 47 -46.45 58.14 7.76
N PRO A 48 -45.48 57.69 8.58
CA PRO A 48 -44.15 58.30 8.61
C PRO A 48 -43.42 58.06 7.29
N VAL A 49 -42.51 58.98 6.94
CA VAL A 49 -41.65 58.78 5.76
C VAL A 49 -40.48 57.90 6.17
N THR A 50 -40.43 56.69 5.61
CA THR A 50 -39.34 55.74 5.84
C THR A 50 -38.47 55.63 4.61
N GLU A 51 -37.15 55.76 4.78
CA GLU A 51 -36.16 55.40 3.77
C GLU A 51 -35.34 54.22 4.28
N GLU A 52 -35.24 53.18 3.47
CA GLU A 52 -34.45 51.99 3.75
C GLU A 52 -33.16 52.04 2.93
N ILE A 53 -32.03 51.96 3.61
CA ILE A 53 -30.75 51.70 2.96
C ILE A 53 -30.31 50.28 3.30
N THR A 54 -29.89 49.55 2.29
CA THR A 54 -29.17 48.29 2.49
C THR A 54 -27.69 48.62 2.45
N VAL A 55 -27.00 48.44 3.57
CA VAL A 55 -25.53 48.36 3.53
C VAL A 55 -25.23 47.03 2.85
N GLY A 56 -24.76 47.10 1.62
CA GLY A 56 -24.51 45.93 0.78
C GLY A 56 -23.68 44.90 1.55
N SER A 57 -24.11 43.64 1.48
CA SER A 57 -23.29 42.50 1.87
C SER A 57 -22.10 42.42 0.90
N ALA A 58 -20.91 42.08 1.42
CA ALA A 58 -19.92 41.44 0.56
C ALA A 58 -20.62 40.23 -0.09
N GLU A 59 -20.58 40.11 -1.42
CA GLU A 59 -21.04 38.89 -2.06
C GLU A 59 -20.01 37.80 -1.76
N THR A 60 -20.39 36.88 -0.88
CA THR A 60 -19.58 35.72 -0.52
C THR A 60 -19.80 34.63 -1.55
N THR A 61 -18.85 34.46 -2.47
CA THR A 61 -18.81 33.27 -3.32
C THR A 61 -17.88 32.25 -2.69
N LYS A 62 -18.42 31.18 -2.09
CA LYS A 62 -17.61 29.99 -1.80
C LYS A 62 -17.39 29.24 -3.10
N THR A 63 -16.25 29.48 -3.73
CA THR A 63 -15.76 28.65 -4.83
C THR A 63 -14.96 27.49 -4.26
N THR A 64 -15.52 26.29 -4.34
CA THR A 64 -14.76 25.06 -4.09
C THR A 64 -14.01 24.66 -5.35
N ASN A 65 -12.81 25.20 -5.51
CA ASN A 65 -11.80 24.51 -6.31
C ASN A 65 -11.15 23.50 -5.39
N LEU A 66 -11.70 22.29 -5.35
CA LEU A 66 -11.01 21.19 -4.69
C LEU A 66 -9.69 21.02 -5.44
N THR A 67 -8.54 21.18 -4.80
CA THR A 67 -7.26 20.89 -5.45
C THR A 67 -6.37 20.00 -4.58
N THR A 68 -5.83 18.94 -5.15
CA THR A 68 -4.82 18.12 -4.48
C THR A 68 -3.45 18.80 -4.50
N ASP A 69 -2.47 18.24 -3.79
CA ASP A 69 -1.10 18.75 -3.55
C ASP A 69 -0.27 19.11 -4.79
N GLU A 70 -0.79 18.92 -6.01
CA GLU A 70 -0.16 19.25 -7.29
C GLU A 70 -0.95 20.26 -8.14
N ASN A 71 -1.79 21.11 -7.53
CA ASN A 71 -2.70 22.04 -8.25
C ASN A 71 -3.67 21.33 -9.21
N ARG A 72 -4.03 20.08 -8.92
CA ARG A 72 -4.99 19.30 -9.74
C ARG A 72 -6.38 19.43 -9.14
N ASN A 73 -7.38 19.78 -9.95
CA ASN A 73 -8.78 19.72 -9.54
C ASN A 73 -9.10 18.32 -8.96
N VAL A 74 -9.54 18.25 -7.70
CA VAL A 74 -10.05 16.99 -7.14
C VAL A 74 -11.40 16.75 -7.79
N THR A 75 -11.50 15.61 -8.46
CA THR A 75 -12.77 15.04 -8.88
C THR A 75 -13.62 14.67 -7.67
N GLU A 76 -14.93 14.55 -7.86
CA GLU A 76 -15.97 14.41 -6.82
C GLU A 76 -15.73 13.28 -5.79
N ALA A 77 -14.82 12.33 -6.05
CA ALA A 77 -14.46 11.26 -5.12
C ALA A 77 -13.04 11.35 -4.52
N VAL A 78 -12.96 11.14 -3.21
CA VAL A 78 -11.75 11.03 -2.37
C VAL A 78 -11.60 9.64 -1.76
N ARG A 79 -10.41 9.28 -1.27
CA ARG A 79 -10.11 7.97 -0.65
C ARG A 79 -9.56 8.13 0.76
N VAL A 80 -9.76 7.14 1.63
CA VAL A 80 -9.16 7.15 2.97
C VAL A 80 -7.64 7.29 2.88
N GLY A 81 -7.08 8.24 3.63
CA GLY A 81 -5.66 8.61 3.61
C GLY A 81 -5.30 9.66 2.55
N GLN A 82 -6.19 9.97 1.60
CA GLN A 82 -5.94 10.99 0.60
C GLN A 82 -5.97 12.38 1.21
N LYS A 83 -4.94 13.18 0.89
CA LYS A 83 -4.89 14.60 1.20
C LYS A 83 -5.48 15.42 0.07
N PHE A 84 -6.16 16.50 0.43
CA PHE A 84 -6.62 17.51 -0.52
C PHE A 84 -6.80 18.85 0.16
N LYS A 85 -6.83 19.91 -0.66
CA LYS A 85 -7.10 21.27 -0.22
C LYS A 85 -8.46 21.73 -0.70
N TYR A 86 -9.14 22.49 0.15
CA TYR A 86 -10.28 23.30 -0.24
C TYR A 86 -10.08 24.75 0.22
N TYR A 87 -10.82 25.64 -0.43
CA TYR A 87 -10.67 27.08 -0.23
C TYR A 87 -12.00 27.69 0.22
N ILE A 88 -11.90 28.68 1.09
CA ILE A 88 -12.98 29.59 1.40
C ILE A 88 -12.56 30.96 0.89
N ASP A 89 -13.21 31.41 -0.17
CA ASP A 89 -12.99 32.71 -0.78
C ASP A 89 -14.07 33.69 -0.32
N VAL A 90 -13.63 34.86 0.16
CA VAL A 90 -14.52 35.97 0.52
C VAL A 90 -14.12 37.17 -0.33
N VAL A 91 -15.02 37.62 -1.20
CA VAL A 91 -14.78 38.76 -2.09
C VAL A 91 -15.67 39.91 -1.68
N ASN A 92 -15.10 41.11 -1.56
CA ASN A 92 -15.91 42.30 -1.34
C ASN A 92 -16.35 42.92 -2.68
N ASN A 93 -17.50 42.49 -3.20
CA ASN A 93 -18.09 43.08 -4.41
C ASN A 93 -18.84 44.40 -4.16
N THR A 94 -18.85 44.91 -2.93
CA THR A 94 -19.50 46.19 -2.63
C THR A 94 -18.63 47.38 -3.03
N LYS A 95 -19.22 48.58 -3.05
CA LYS A 95 -18.48 49.84 -3.26
C LYS A 95 -17.80 50.36 -1.99
N TYR A 96 -17.97 49.69 -0.85
CA TYR A 96 -17.52 50.16 0.45
C TYR A 96 -16.59 49.14 1.12
N LYS A 97 -15.73 49.62 2.01
CA LYS A 97 -14.95 48.71 2.85
C LYS A 97 -15.89 47.97 3.80
N VAL A 98 -15.70 46.66 3.93
CA VAL A 98 -16.39 45.82 4.91
C VAL A 98 -15.41 45.40 6.01
N SER A 99 -15.91 45.16 7.22
CA SER A 99 -15.07 44.83 8.38
C SER A 99 -15.73 43.79 9.27
N ASN A 100 -14.92 43.11 10.08
CA ASN A 100 -15.35 42.11 11.06
C ASN A 100 -16.16 40.94 10.50
N ILE A 101 -15.77 40.42 9.33
CA ILE A 101 -16.40 39.25 8.73
C ILE A 101 -15.96 38.02 9.52
N GLU A 102 -16.89 37.27 10.09
CA GLU A 102 -16.62 36.03 10.83
C GLU A 102 -16.77 34.82 9.90
N ILE A 103 -15.73 34.00 9.81
CA ILE A 103 -15.75 32.70 9.14
C ILE A 103 -15.67 31.63 10.21
N THR A 104 -16.59 30.66 10.17
CA THR A 104 -16.49 29.43 10.96
C THR A 104 -16.70 28.22 10.07
N ASP A 105 -15.93 27.16 10.31
CA ASP A 105 -16.02 25.91 9.58
C ASP A 105 -15.95 24.75 10.58
N ASP A 106 -16.95 23.87 10.56
CA ASP A 106 -16.97 22.63 11.34
C ASP A 106 -16.68 21.49 10.38
N VAL A 107 -15.39 21.23 10.18
CA VAL A 107 -14.89 20.29 9.18
C VAL A 107 -15.47 18.90 9.46
N PRO A 108 -16.05 18.22 8.46
CA PRO A 108 -16.68 16.92 8.63
C PRO A 108 -15.79 15.94 9.40
N SER A 109 -16.40 15.13 10.27
CA SER A 109 -15.67 14.16 11.13
C SER A 109 -14.85 13.13 10.36
N GLN A 110 -15.14 12.94 9.08
CA GLN A 110 -14.45 12.07 8.12
C GLN A 110 -13.10 12.63 7.66
N LEU A 111 -12.80 13.88 8.00
CA LEU A 111 -11.60 14.60 7.60
C LEU A 111 -10.82 15.01 8.85
N ASP A 112 -9.50 14.88 8.82
CA ASP A 112 -8.61 15.49 9.80
C ASP A 112 -7.93 16.71 9.17
N ILE A 113 -7.89 17.83 9.90
CA ILE A 113 -7.19 19.05 9.46
C ILE A 113 -5.67 18.79 9.49
N VAL A 114 -5.01 18.98 8.34
CA VAL A 114 -3.56 18.87 8.18
C VAL A 114 -2.90 20.25 8.34
N SER A 115 -3.42 21.26 7.64
CA SER A 115 -2.91 22.63 7.73
C SER A 115 -4.00 23.65 7.39
N VAL A 116 -3.84 24.87 7.93
CA VAL A 116 -4.72 26.02 7.64
C VAL A 116 -3.85 27.24 7.40
N ASP A 117 -4.11 27.98 6.33
CA ASP A 117 -3.41 29.22 5.99
C ASP A 117 -4.43 30.35 5.74
N PRO A 118 -4.40 31.46 6.51
CA PRO A 118 -3.45 31.73 7.59
C PRO A 118 -3.64 30.85 8.83
N GLU A 119 -2.53 30.43 9.47
CA GLU A 119 -2.54 29.58 10.67
C GLU A 119 -3.39 30.17 11.83
N THR A 120 -3.52 31.50 11.87
CA THR A 120 -4.33 32.21 12.87
C THR A 120 -5.82 31.87 12.84
N ALA A 121 -6.31 31.24 11.77
CA ALA A 121 -7.68 30.75 11.64
C ALA A 121 -7.94 29.43 12.39
N TYR A 122 -6.91 28.75 12.86
CA TYR A 122 -7.03 27.44 13.49
C TYR A 122 -6.33 27.42 14.85
N SER A 123 -7.06 26.98 15.88
CA SER A 123 -6.56 26.92 17.26
C SER A 123 -5.83 25.62 17.60
N GLY A 124 -5.77 24.66 16.67
CA GLY A 124 -5.16 23.34 16.90
C GLY A 124 -6.06 22.33 17.62
N ALA A 125 -7.31 22.69 17.92
CA ALA A 125 -8.22 21.85 18.70
C ALA A 125 -9.44 21.38 17.89
N GLY A 126 -9.44 20.09 17.52
CA GLY A 126 -10.55 19.44 16.82
C GLY A 126 -10.71 19.90 15.37
N ASN A 127 -11.89 19.66 14.80
CA ASN A 127 -12.20 19.98 13.39
C ASN A 127 -12.83 21.37 13.20
N LYS A 128 -12.58 22.30 14.11
CA LYS A 128 -13.21 23.62 14.09
C LYS A 128 -12.23 24.70 13.67
N ILE A 129 -12.61 25.49 12.68
CA ILE A 129 -11.87 26.65 12.20
C ILE A 129 -12.68 27.89 12.52
N LYS A 130 -12.02 28.96 12.96
CA LYS A 130 -12.64 30.27 13.19
C LYS A 130 -11.67 31.38 12.81
N HIS A 131 -12.08 32.24 11.90
CA HIS A 131 -11.30 33.38 11.45
C HIS A 131 -12.14 34.65 11.42
N THR A 132 -11.50 35.80 11.63
CA THR A 132 -12.14 37.11 11.48
C THR A 132 -11.34 37.96 10.51
N ILE A 133 -11.96 38.36 9.40
CA ILE A 133 -11.38 39.33 8.47
C ILE A 133 -11.65 40.71 9.05
N SER A 134 -10.62 41.35 9.57
CA SER A 134 -10.72 42.67 10.22
C SER A 134 -11.28 43.71 9.26
N GLU A 135 -10.75 43.78 8.04
CA GLU A 135 -11.15 44.71 6.98
C GLU A 135 -10.91 44.10 5.60
N LEU A 136 -11.79 44.41 4.62
CA LEU A 136 -11.65 44.02 3.23
C LEU A 136 -12.11 45.17 2.32
N ASN A 137 -11.24 45.69 1.44
CA ASN A 137 -11.59 46.83 0.57
C ASN A 137 -12.45 46.38 -0.63
N PRO A 138 -13.17 47.30 -1.29
CA PRO A 138 -13.87 47.02 -2.54
C PRO A 138 -12.98 46.34 -3.59
N GLY A 139 -13.41 45.18 -4.09
CA GLY A 139 -12.70 44.37 -5.08
C GLY A 139 -11.60 43.47 -4.52
N ASP A 140 -11.27 43.57 -3.22
CA ASP A 140 -10.30 42.67 -2.59
C ASP A 140 -10.93 41.29 -2.34
N GLN A 141 -10.06 40.27 -2.33
CA GLN A 141 -10.39 38.89 -1.99
C GLN A 141 -9.54 38.43 -0.80
N PHE A 142 -10.19 37.80 0.16
CA PHE A 142 -9.53 36.99 1.18
C PHE A 142 -9.70 35.50 0.85
N ARG A 143 -8.65 34.71 1.07
CA ARG A 143 -8.66 33.26 0.88
C ARG A 143 -8.17 32.56 2.13
N LEU A 144 -9.00 31.64 2.64
CA LEU A 144 -8.58 30.62 3.60
C LEU A 144 -8.26 29.35 2.84
N THR A 145 -7.06 28.79 3.04
CA THR A 145 -6.65 27.51 2.47
C THR A 145 -6.64 26.46 3.57
N ILE A 146 -7.38 25.37 3.40
CA ILE A 146 -7.45 24.27 4.35
C ILE A 146 -6.97 23.01 3.65
N GLU A 147 -5.94 22.37 4.17
CA GLU A 147 -5.51 21.03 3.79
C GLU A 147 -6.08 20.03 4.79
N VAL A 148 -6.71 18.99 4.28
CA VAL A 148 -7.30 17.90 5.07
C VAL A 148 -6.82 16.56 4.56
N VAL A 149 -6.91 15.55 5.42
CA VAL A 149 -6.75 14.14 5.05
C VAL A 149 -8.04 13.39 5.37
N VAL A 150 -8.49 12.53 4.46
CA VAL A 150 -9.63 11.64 4.72
C VAL A 150 -9.22 10.60 5.76
N ASN A 151 -9.87 10.58 6.92
CA ASN A 151 -9.51 9.68 8.01
C ASN A 151 -10.24 8.32 7.91
N GLN A 152 -9.93 7.41 8.82
CA GLN A 152 -10.46 6.04 8.82
C GLN A 152 -11.96 5.92 9.16
N THR A 153 -12.59 7.01 9.63
CA THR A 153 -14.03 7.02 9.92
C THR A 153 -14.88 7.22 8.66
N ALA A 154 -14.27 7.66 7.55
CA ALA A 154 -14.94 7.76 6.26
C ALA A 154 -15.36 6.37 5.77
N VAL A 155 -16.67 6.15 5.69
CA VAL A 155 -17.22 4.89 5.18
C VAL A 155 -17.15 4.90 3.66
N LYS A 156 -16.60 3.83 3.10
CA LYS A 156 -16.47 3.68 1.65
C LYS A 156 -17.84 3.63 0.97
N GLY A 157 -17.99 4.29 -0.17
CA GLY A 157 -19.26 4.41 -0.90
C GLY A 157 -20.26 5.42 -0.30
N GLN A 158 -19.88 6.18 0.73
CA GLN A 158 -20.70 7.28 1.25
C GLN A 158 -20.28 8.63 0.69
N SER A 159 -21.20 9.59 0.81
CA SER A 159 -20.99 10.99 0.44
C SER A 159 -21.20 11.89 1.66
N PHE A 160 -20.44 12.98 1.74
CA PHE A 160 -20.60 14.00 2.78
C PHE A 160 -20.37 15.40 2.22
N LYS A 161 -20.80 16.43 2.96
CA LYS A 161 -20.69 17.85 2.57
C LYS A 161 -19.98 18.62 3.67
N ASN A 162 -19.11 19.55 3.27
CA ASN A 162 -18.58 20.55 4.20
C ASN A 162 -19.42 21.84 4.14
N VAL A 163 -19.96 22.29 5.27
CA VAL A 163 -20.76 23.52 5.38
C VAL A 163 -19.97 24.55 6.18
N VAL A 164 -19.73 25.70 5.56
CA VAL A 164 -19.03 26.84 6.19
C VAL A 164 -20.08 27.87 6.58
N LEU A 165 -19.90 28.56 7.69
CA LEU A 165 -20.71 29.73 8.02
C LEU A 165 -19.88 31.00 7.84
N VAL A 166 -20.43 31.97 7.10
CA VAL A 166 -19.85 33.32 6.97
C VAL A 166 -20.86 34.33 7.51
N ASP A 167 -20.49 35.06 8.56
CA ASP A 167 -21.39 35.94 9.32
C ASP A 167 -22.69 35.25 9.79
N GLY A 168 -22.63 33.93 10.00
CA GLY A 168 -23.77 33.10 10.40
C GLY A 168 -24.62 32.55 9.24
N GLU A 169 -24.32 32.90 7.99
CA GLU A 169 -24.98 32.33 6.82
C GLU A 169 -24.28 31.03 6.38
N GLU A 170 -25.06 29.96 6.19
CA GLU A 170 -24.55 28.67 5.72
C GLU A 170 -24.22 28.70 4.23
N ILE A 171 -22.98 28.35 3.91
CA ILE A 171 -22.48 28.21 2.54
C ILE A 171 -22.07 26.75 2.30
N PRO A 172 -22.92 25.94 1.64
CA PRO A 172 -22.64 24.54 1.40
C PRO A 172 -21.49 24.37 0.40
N GLY A 173 -20.62 23.39 0.67
CA GLY A 173 -19.61 22.90 -0.26
C GLY A 173 -20.16 21.82 -1.20
N PRO A 174 -19.32 21.33 -2.13
CA PRO A 174 -19.65 20.24 -3.02
C PRO A 174 -19.83 18.96 -2.21
N GLU A 175 -20.58 18.03 -2.78
CA GLU A 175 -20.63 16.67 -2.30
C GLU A 175 -19.27 16.00 -2.52
N ILE A 176 -18.77 15.37 -1.47
CA ILE A 176 -17.50 14.65 -1.46
C ILE A 176 -17.85 13.18 -1.29
N ASP A 177 -17.58 12.39 -2.33
CA ASP A 177 -17.79 10.96 -2.31
C ASP A 177 -16.55 10.22 -1.81
N VAL A 178 -16.73 9.11 -1.11
CA VAL A 178 -15.62 8.26 -0.66
C VAL A 178 -15.51 7.07 -1.60
N ALA A 179 -14.53 7.10 -2.50
CA ALA A 179 -14.24 5.99 -3.40
C ALA A 179 -13.80 4.74 -2.65
N GLU A 180 -14.23 3.58 -3.16
CA GLU A 180 -13.86 2.28 -2.62
C GLU A 180 -12.85 1.58 -3.53
N LEU A 181 -11.65 1.34 -3.01
CA LEU A 181 -10.67 0.46 -3.63
C LEU A 181 -10.45 -0.79 -2.78
N GLU A 182 -10.46 -1.94 -3.45
CA GLU A 182 -9.86 -3.18 -2.97
C GLU A 182 -8.42 -3.25 -3.49
N LEU A 183 -7.46 -3.48 -2.60
CA LEU A 183 -6.04 -3.45 -2.90
C LEU A 183 -5.43 -4.82 -2.62
N LYS A 184 -4.63 -5.32 -3.56
CA LYS A 184 -3.94 -6.60 -3.42
C LYS A 184 -2.53 -6.51 -3.97
N LYS A 185 -1.60 -7.23 -3.34
CA LYS A 185 -0.30 -7.55 -3.91
C LYS A 185 -0.11 -9.05 -3.84
N GLU A 186 0.39 -9.64 -4.91
CA GLU A 186 0.70 -11.07 -4.98
C GLU A 186 1.91 -11.31 -5.87
N SER A 187 2.67 -12.36 -5.56
CA SER A 187 3.67 -12.90 -6.47
C SER A 187 3.09 -14.07 -7.27
N ASN A 188 3.71 -14.39 -8.40
CA ASN A 188 3.38 -15.59 -9.18
C ASN A 188 4.03 -16.87 -8.61
N ILE A 189 4.70 -16.79 -7.46
CA ILE A 189 5.32 -17.92 -6.77
C ILE A 189 4.58 -18.21 -5.46
N ASP A 190 4.59 -19.48 -5.05
CA ASP A 190 3.83 -19.93 -3.89
C ASP A 190 4.41 -19.42 -2.56
N LYS A 191 3.59 -19.49 -1.51
CA LYS A 191 4.02 -19.17 -0.14
C LYS A 191 5.13 -20.14 0.29
N ASN A 192 6.20 -19.60 0.89
CA ASN A 192 7.40 -20.34 1.31
C ASN A 192 8.18 -20.96 0.13
N HIS A 193 7.99 -20.45 -1.09
CA HIS A 193 8.84 -20.82 -2.20
C HIS A 193 10.24 -20.25 -2.01
N THR A 194 11.24 -21.06 -2.31
CA THR A 194 12.65 -20.69 -2.28
C THR A 194 13.09 -20.27 -3.67
N VAL A 195 13.78 -19.12 -3.80
CA VAL A 195 14.27 -18.62 -5.10
C VAL A 195 15.80 -18.57 -5.14
N ASP A 196 16.37 -18.95 -6.28
CA ASP A 196 17.81 -18.92 -6.57
C ASP A 196 18.28 -17.55 -7.08
N VAL A 197 19.58 -17.22 -6.89
CA VAL A 197 20.18 -16.05 -7.54
C VAL A 197 20.07 -16.23 -9.05
N GLY A 198 19.51 -15.22 -9.70
CA GLY A 198 19.26 -15.21 -11.13
C GLY A 198 17.85 -15.61 -11.51
N ASP A 199 17.05 -16.16 -10.60
CA ASP A 199 15.64 -16.48 -10.84
C ASP A 199 14.83 -15.21 -11.10
N GLU A 200 13.86 -15.36 -12.00
CA GLU A 200 12.94 -14.30 -12.37
C GLU A 200 11.53 -14.68 -11.97
N PHE A 201 10.83 -13.74 -11.35
CA PHE A 201 9.45 -13.89 -10.94
C PHE A 201 8.75 -12.53 -10.98
N THR A 202 7.44 -12.51 -10.76
CA THR A 202 6.64 -11.28 -10.88
C THR A 202 5.88 -10.97 -9.61
N TYR A 203 5.84 -9.70 -9.24
CA TYR A 203 4.85 -9.13 -8.34
C TYR A 203 3.75 -8.43 -9.12
N THR A 204 2.50 -8.59 -8.72
CA THR A 204 1.36 -7.86 -9.26
C THR A 204 0.68 -7.06 -8.15
N LEU A 205 0.72 -5.73 -8.26
CA LEU A 205 -0.10 -4.83 -7.44
C LEU A 205 -1.41 -4.59 -8.19
N THR A 206 -2.52 -4.71 -7.48
CA THR A 206 -3.86 -4.61 -8.02
C THR A 206 -4.66 -3.60 -7.22
N ALA A 207 -5.35 -2.69 -7.92
CA ALA A 207 -6.44 -1.90 -7.35
C ALA A 207 -7.71 -2.16 -8.15
N THR A 208 -8.76 -2.61 -7.47
CA THR A 208 -10.10 -2.77 -8.03
C THR A 208 -11.01 -1.71 -7.44
N ASN A 209 -11.67 -0.94 -8.29
CA ASN A 209 -12.68 0.01 -7.85
C ASN A 209 -14.01 -0.73 -7.68
N THR A 210 -14.37 -1.03 -6.43
CA THR A 210 -15.63 -1.73 -6.10
C THR A 210 -16.78 -0.77 -5.84
N GLY A 211 -16.53 0.55 -5.85
CA GLY A 211 -17.55 1.58 -5.72
C GLY A 211 -18.16 1.98 -7.06
N ASP A 212 -19.22 2.79 -6.99
CA ASP A 212 -19.98 3.25 -8.17
C ASP A 212 -19.37 4.49 -8.86
N ILE A 213 -18.27 5.02 -8.34
CA ILE A 213 -17.73 6.32 -8.75
C ILE A 213 -16.33 6.15 -9.36
N VAL A 214 -16.07 6.88 -10.45
CA VAL A 214 -14.76 6.86 -11.11
C VAL A 214 -13.68 7.41 -10.17
N THR A 215 -12.65 6.60 -9.93
CA THR A 215 -11.54 6.94 -9.06
C THR A 215 -10.39 7.48 -9.89
N LYS A 216 -9.85 8.67 -9.57
CA LYS A 216 -8.77 9.28 -10.37
C LYS A 216 -7.46 9.45 -9.60
N SER A 217 -6.36 9.58 -10.34
CA SER A 217 -5.02 9.84 -9.82
C SER A 217 -4.60 8.85 -8.72
N VAL A 218 -4.77 7.54 -8.95
CA VAL A 218 -4.35 6.51 -8.00
C VAL A 218 -2.84 6.29 -8.13
N VAL A 219 -2.11 6.48 -7.04
CA VAL A 219 -0.64 6.40 -7.04
C VAL A 219 -0.21 5.00 -6.65
N PHE A 220 0.38 4.27 -7.60
CA PHE A 220 1.10 3.03 -7.33
C PHE A 220 2.56 3.34 -7.05
N TYR A 221 3.10 2.72 -6.00
CA TYR A 221 4.48 2.85 -5.59
C TYR A 221 5.00 1.50 -5.11
N ASP A 222 6.24 1.16 -5.45
CA ASP A 222 6.92 -0.03 -4.94
C ASP A 222 8.40 0.28 -4.75
N ASP A 223 8.93 0.03 -3.57
CA ASP A 223 10.37 0.09 -3.30
C ASP A 223 10.87 -1.36 -3.21
N VAL A 224 11.25 -1.89 -4.37
CA VAL A 224 11.59 -3.31 -4.49
C VAL A 224 12.85 -3.60 -3.65
N PRO A 225 12.86 -4.64 -2.79
CA PRO A 225 14.00 -4.95 -1.93
C PRO A 225 15.33 -5.03 -2.71
N SER A 226 16.43 -4.59 -2.08
CA SER A 226 17.73 -4.46 -2.74
C SER A 226 18.33 -5.77 -3.27
N GLN A 227 17.85 -6.92 -2.77
CA GLN A 227 18.20 -8.26 -3.25
C GLN A 227 17.61 -8.61 -4.62
N LEU A 228 16.73 -7.76 -5.16
CA LEU A 228 16.04 -7.98 -6.42
C LEU A 228 16.36 -6.82 -7.38
N ASP A 229 16.58 -7.12 -8.65
CA ASP A 229 16.64 -6.13 -9.72
C ASP A 229 15.29 -6.04 -10.43
N VAL A 230 14.82 -4.82 -10.72
CA VAL A 230 13.63 -4.62 -11.54
C VAL A 230 13.98 -4.87 -13.00
N VAL A 231 13.42 -5.93 -13.59
CA VAL A 231 13.63 -6.31 -15.00
C VAL A 231 12.68 -5.53 -15.90
N LYS A 232 11.39 -5.53 -15.55
CA LYS A 232 10.34 -4.94 -16.38
C LYS A 232 9.13 -4.54 -15.55
N VAL A 233 8.50 -3.43 -15.92
CA VAL A 233 7.20 -3.03 -15.38
C VAL A 233 6.18 -3.00 -16.52
N THR A 234 5.04 -3.66 -16.31
CA THR A 234 3.92 -3.68 -17.24
C THR A 234 2.66 -3.15 -16.55
N LEU A 235 1.96 -2.23 -17.21
CA LEU A 235 0.75 -1.59 -16.70
C LEU A 235 -0.45 -2.02 -17.55
N SER A 236 -1.59 -2.30 -16.92
CA SER A 236 -2.79 -2.77 -17.63
C SER A 236 -3.37 -1.75 -18.62
N ASP A 237 -3.10 -0.46 -18.43
CA ASP A 237 -3.51 0.61 -19.34
C ASP A 237 -2.48 0.90 -20.45
N GLY A 238 -1.37 0.15 -20.48
CA GLY A 238 -0.28 0.35 -21.44
C GLY A 238 0.56 1.60 -21.19
N GLY A 239 0.41 2.27 -20.04
CA GLY A 239 1.24 3.39 -19.64
C GLY A 239 2.71 3.01 -19.38
N THR A 240 3.52 4.02 -19.01
CA THR A 240 4.92 3.83 -18.63
C THR A 240 5.15 4.33 -17.21
N ALA A 241 5.61 3.44 -16.32
CA ALA A 241 5.99 3.81 -14.96
C ALA A 241 7.34 4.54 -14.92
N THR A 242 7.51 5.42 -13.94
CA THR A 242 8.83 5.95 -13.58
C THR A 242 9.56 4.90 -12.77
N VAL A 243 10.76 4.51 -13.22
CA VAL A 243 11.63 3.54 -12.53
C VAL A 243 12.97 4.21 -12.23
N ASN A 244 13.34 4.28 -10.96
CA ASN A 244 14.62 4.83 -10.50
C ASN A 244 15.31 3.83 -9.59
N GLY A 245 16.20 3.01 -10.16
CA GLY A 245 16.71 1.81 -9.50
C GLY A 245 15.56 0.86 -9.20
N ASN A 246 15.39 0.51 -7.92
CA ASN A 246 14.33 -0.38 -7.46
C ASN A 246 13.02 0.33 -7.10
N VAL A 247 13.00 1.67 -7.15
CA VAL A 247 11.83 2.46 -6.82
C VAL A 247 10.97 2.67 -8.06
N ILE A 248 9.74 2.19 -8.01
CA ILE A 248 8.76 2.29 -9.09
C ILE A 248 7.64 3.22 -8.64
N LYS A 249 7.23 4.15 -9.51
CA LYS A 249 6.06 5.00 -9.29
C LYS A 249 5.24 5.12 -10.57
N TYR A 250 3.92 4.95 -10.44
CA TYR A 250 2.97 5.23 -11.51
C TYR A 250 1.72 5.93 -10.97
N ILE A 251 1.12 6.79 -11.78
CA ILE A 251 -0.13 7.48 -11.45
C ILE A 251 -1.16 7.06 -12.46
N VAL A 252 -2.14 6.27 -12.01
CA VAL A 252 -3.26 5.84 -12.84
C VAL A 252 -4.21 7.02 -13.02
N PRO A 253 -4.48 7.47 -14.26
CA PRO A 253 -5.33 8.62 -14.51
C PRO A 253 -6.74 8.43 -13.96
N GLU A 254 -7.36 7.30 -14.28
CA GLU A 254 -8.69 6.90 -13.81
C GLU A 254 -8.85 5.38 -13.72
N ILE A 255 -9.67 4.92 -12.79
CA ILE A 255 -10.17 3.55 -12.64
C ILE A 255 -11.69 3.67 -12.53
N LYS A 256 -12.42 3.21 -13.54
CA LYS A 256 -13.90 3.30 -13.56
C LYS A 256 -14.51 2.35 -12.53
N SER A 257 -15.78 2.55 -12.22
CA SER A 257 -16.54 1.62 -11.37
C SER A 257 -16.46 0.19 -11.93
N GLY A 258 -16.15 -0.76 -11.07
CA GLY A 258 -15.97 -2.18 -11.42
C GLY A 258 -14.68 -2.50 -12.20
N GLU A 259 -13.84 -1.51 -12.50
CA GLU A 259 -12.59 -1.71 -13.23
C GLU A 259 -11.45 -2.09 -12.29
N THR A 260 -10.54 -2.91 -12.80
CA THR A 260 -9.31 -3.32 -12.12
C THR A 260 -8.11 -2.79 -12.87
N PHE A 261 -7.21 -2.11 -12.16
CA PHE A 261 -5.90 -1.75 -12.64
C PHE A 261 -4.83 -2.65 -12.03
N THR A 262 -3.87 -3.09 -12.84
CA THR A 262 -2.73 -3.90 -12.37
C THR A 262 -1.39 -3.31 -12.81
N MET A 263 -0.44 -3.27 -11.88
CA MET A 263 0.98 -3.05 -12.14
C MET A 263 1.74 -4.35 -11.89
N THR A 264 2.28 -4.95 -12.94
CA THR A 264 3.10 -6.16 -12.88
C THR A 264 4.58 -5.78 -12.96
N ILE A 265 5.35 -6.18 -11.96
CA ILE A 265 6.77 -5.94 -11.81
C ILE A 265 7.48 -7.29 -11.94
N GLU A 266 8.22 -7.47 -13.03
CA GLU A 266 9.15 -8.58 -13.22
C GLU A 266 10.45 -8.23 -12.50
N VAL A 267 10.89 -9.12 -11.62
CA VAL A 267 12.08 -8.97 -10.79
C VAL A 267 13.01 -10.15 -10.99
N LYS A 268 14.31 -9.89 -10.83
CA LYS A 268 15.36 -10.91 -10.86
C LYS A 268 16.10 -10.92 -9.53
N VAL A 269 16.34 -12.08 -8.94
CA VAL A 269 17.20 -12.18 -7.75
C VAL A 269 18.64 -11.84 -8.13
N ASN A 270 19.24 -10.82 -7.49
CA ASN A 270 20.59 -10.37 -7.80
C ASN A 270 21.65 -10.99 -6.87
N ASP A 271 22.92 -10.72 -7.16
CA ASP A 271 24.08 -11.32 -6.47
C ASP A 271 24.32 -10.79 -5.05
N THR A 272 23.59 -9.77 -4.63
CA THR A 272 23.65 -9.24 -3.26
C THR A 272 22.84 -10.08 -2.27
N ALA A 273 21.88 -10.87 -2.79
CA ALA A 273 21.09 -11.79 -2.00
C ALA A 273 21.97 -12.91 -1.42
N LYS A 274 21.66 -13.35 -0.20
CA LYS A 274 22.39 -14.42 0.49
C LYS A 274 21.46 -15.56 0.87
N ARG A 275 22.02 -16.76 0.98
CA ARG A 275 21.29 -17.94 1.47
C ARG A 275 20.66 -17.64 2.83
N GLY A 276 19.35 -17.86 2.94
CA GLY A 276 18.57 -17.63 4.15
C GLY A 276 18.06 -16.19 4.29
N ASP A 277 18.30 -15.32 3.31
CA ASP A 277 17.66 -14.00 3.29
C ASP A 277 16.14 -14.17 3.12
N ILE A 278 15.36 -13.50 3.97
CA ILE A 278 13.92 -13.38 3.79
C ILE A 278 13.65 -12.04 3.11
N VAL A 279 13.24 -12.10 1.84
CA VAL A 279 12.87 -10.94 1.04
C VAL A 279 11.40 -10.62 1.25
N LYS A 280 11.14 -9.46 1.84
CA LYS A 280 9.78 -8.93 2.05
C LYS A 280 9.56 -7.75 1.13
N ASN A 281 8.65 -7.88 0.16
CA ASN A 281 8.25 -6.77 -0.68
C ASN A 281 6.91 -6.17 -0.22
N ILE A 282 6.89 -4.86 0.02
CA ILE A 282 5.69 -4.12 0.41
C ILE A 282 5.46 -3.01 -0.61
N GLY A 283 4.44 -3.20 -1.45
CA GLY A 283 3.96 -2.15 -2.33
C GLY A 283 3.14 -1.12 -1.58
N LYS A 284 2.89 0.04 -2.19
CA LYS A 284 1.97 1.05 -1.68
C LYS A 284 1.02 1.52 -2.76
N ILE A 285 -0.25 1.67 -2.41
CA ILE A 285 -1.25 2.30 -3.28
C ILE A 285 -1.84 3.48 -2.49
N ASP A 286 -1.69 4.68 -3.04
CA ASP A 286 -1.98 5.96 -2.36
C ASP A 286 -1.35 6.07 -0.96
N GLY A 287 -0.11 5.60 -0.84
CA GLY A 287 0.64 5.63 0.42
C GLY A 287 0.22 4.59 1.45
N LYS A 288 -0.86 3.84 1.22
CA LYS A 288 -1.24 2.70 2.05
C LYS A 288 -0.37 1.50 1.70
N ASP A 289 0.25 0.90 2.70
CA ASP A 289 1.02 -0.34 2.54
C ASP A 289 0.09 -1.48 2.09
N VAL A 290 0.50 -2.14 1.02
CA VAL A 290 -0.11 -3.34 0.43
C VAL A 290 0.97 -4.42 0.45
N PRO A 291 1.15 -5.12 1.60
CA PRO A 291 2.19 -6.12 1.73
C PRO A 291 1.89 -7.31 0.82
N ASP A 292 2.94 -7.86 0.23
CA ASP A 292 2.91 -9.24 -0.28
C ASP A 292 3.34 -10.20 0.83
N ARG A 293 3.36 -11.49 0.49
CA ARG A 293 3.89 -12.59 1.27
C ARG A 293 5.43 -12.55 1.26
N GLU A 294 6.02 -13.10 2.31
CA GLU A 294 7.48 -13.21 2.47
C GLU A 294 8.03 -14.32 1.56
N ILE A 295 9.18 -14.06 0.91
CA ILE A 295 9.89 -15.02 0.05
C ILE A 295 11.26 -15.30 0.67
N GLU A 296 11.68 -16.55 0.71
CA GLU A 296 13.00 -16.93 1.18
C GLU A 296 13.95 -17.11 -0.02
N VAL A 297 15.12 -16.48 0.02
CA VAL A 297 16.15 -16.65 -1.00
C VAL A 297 17.04 -17.81 -0.59
N VAL A 298 17.09 -18.82 -1.44
CA VAL A 298 18.08 -19.89 -1.39
C VAL A 298 19.04 -19.60 -2.50
N THR A 299 20.18 -18.96 -2.23
CA THR A 299 21.15 -18.75 -3.31
C THR A 299 21.81 -20.09 -3.67
N PRO A 300 21.98 -20.43 -4.95
CA PRO A 300 22.79 -21.58 -5.31
C PRO A 300 24.21 -21.28 -4.80
N PRO A 301 24.86 -22.23 -4.11
CA PRO A 301 26.17 -21.99 -3.52
C PRO A 301 27.13 -21.48 -4.59
N THR A 302 27.71 -20.30 -4.37
CA THR A 302 28.86 -19.86 -5.17
C THR A 302 30.03 -20.78 -4.80
N TYR A 303 30.34 -21.72 -5.68
CA TYR A 303 31.48 -22.62 -5.53
C TYR A 303 32.74 -21.94 -6.09
N PRO A 304 33.64 -21.37 -5.27
CA PRO A 304 35.05 -21.46 -5.63
C PRO A 304 35.37 -22.95 -5.72
N TRP A 305 35.95 -23.41 -6.82
CA TRP A 305 36.28 -24.81 -7.06
C TRP A 305 36.92 -25.48 -5.83
N ILE A 306 36.13 -26.20 -5.05
CA ILE A 306 36.58 -27.05 -3.95
C ILE A 306 35.83 -28.37 -4.08
N TRP A 307 36.62 -29.43 -4.20
CA TRP A 307 36.22 -30.82 -4.13
C TRP A 307 35.35 -31.12 -2.89
N GLY A 308 34.19 -31.76 -3.08
CA GLY A 308 33.42 -32.39 -1.99
C GLY A 308 31.92 -32.03 -2.01
N GLY A 309 31.05 -33.01 -2.25
CA GLY A 309 29.59 -32.82 -2.25
C GLY A 309 29.06 -32.27 -0.92
N ASP A 310 28.09 -31.36 -0.99
CA ASP A 310 27.46 -30.79 0.20
C ASP A 310 26.46 -31.78 0.82
N PHE A 311 26.69 -32.05 2.11
CA PHE A 311 25.77 -32.70 3.03
C PHE A 311 24.64 -31.73 3.43
N ASP A 312 23.49 -32.26 3.84
CA ASP A 312 22.44 -31.48 4.51
C ASP A 312 22.99 -30.85 5.81
N LYS A 313 22.99 -29.51 5.87
CA LYS A 313 23.49 -28.71 7.02
C LYS A 313 22.37 -27.97 7.76
N GLU A 314 21.13 -28.08 7.29
CA GLU A 314 19.96 -27.38 7.87
C GLU A 314 19.10 -28.35 8.67
N ASN A 315 18.90 -29.56 8.16
CA ASN A 315 18.38 -30.66 8.95
C ASN A 315 19.55 -31.56 9.34
N HIS A 316 19.94 -31.51 10.61
CA HIS A 316 20.91 -32.47 11.13
C HIS A 316 20.23 -33.84 11.31
N TYR A 317 19.75 -34.45 10.22
CA TYR A 317 19.39 -35.86 10.21
C TYR A 317 20.64 -36.63 10.60
N ALA A 318 20.58 -37.39 11.68
CA ALA A 318 21.68 -38.26 12.09
C ALA A 318 21.88 -39.32 10.99
N TYR A 319 22.68 -39.00 9.97
CA TYR A 319 22.99 -39.90 8.86
C TYR A 319 23.78 -41.10 9.38
N MET A 320 24.63 -40.87 10.39
CA MET A 320 25.20 -41.90 11.26
C MET A 320 24.46 -41.96 12.59
N VAL A 321 24.04 -43.17 12.96
CA VAL A 321 23.47 -43.50 14.28
C VAL A 321 24.36 -44.56 14.90
N GLY A 322 24.73 -44.37 16.16
CA GLY A 322 25.53 -45.33 16.91
C GLY A 322 24.80 -46.67 17.12
N TYR A 323 25.53 -47.65 17.63
CA TYR A 323 25.00 -48.97 17.95
C TYR A 323 24.10 -48.92 19.20
N PRO A 324 23.23 -49.93 19.40
CA PRO A 324 22.40 -50.03 20.61
C PRO A 324 23.17 -50.04 21.94
N ASP A 325 24.48 -50.36 21.89
CA ASP A 325 25.40 -50.31 23.03
C ASP A 325 25.90 -48.89 23.37
N GLY A 326 25.44 -47.87 22.65
CA GLY A 326 25.81 -46.46 22.85
C GLY A 326 27.14 -46.06 22.20
N THR A 327 27.79 -46.93 21.44
CA THR A 327 29.06 -46.64 20.75
C THR A 327 28.84 -46.19 19.29
N VAL A 328 29.83 -45.50 18.71
CA VAL A 328 29.85 -45.14 17.26
C VAL A 328 30.99 -45.85 16.51
N ARG A 329 31.91 -46.50 17.25
CA ARG A 329 33.07 -47.24 16.73
C ARG A 329 33.86 -46.48 15.64
N PRO A 330 34.43 -45.30 15.96
CA PRO A 330 35.04 -44.40 14.97
C PRO A 330 36.31 -44.92 14.27
N GLN A 331 36.89 -46.02 14.75
CA GLN A 331 38.04 -46.70 14.14
C GLN A 331 37.66 -48.08 13.56
N GLY A 332 36.38 -48.47 13.63
CA GLY A 332 35.89 -49.71 13.06
C GLY A 332 35.77 -49.62 11.54
N GLU A 333 35.91 -50.76 10.87
CA GLU A 333 35.48 -50.87 9.48
C GLU A 333 33.96 -50.73 9.41
N ILE A 334 33.47 -50.08 8.35
CA ILE A 334 32.04 -49.89 8.12
C ILE A 334 31.53 -50.95 7.17
N THR A 335 30.41 -51.58 7.55
CA THR A 335 29.76 -52.61 6.75
C THR A 335 29.00 -51.99 5.57
N ARG A 336 28.77 -52.79 4.54
CA ARG A 336 28.02 -52.38 3.35
C ARG A 336 26.58 -51.98 3.67
N ALA A 337 25.94 -52.63 4.65
CA ALA A 337 24.61 -52.26 5.14
C ALA A 337 24.59 -50.91 5.88
N GLU A 338 25.61 -50.62 6.70
CA GLU A 338 25.74 -49.34 7.40
C GLU A 338 25.91 -48.19 6.42
N VAL A 339 26.78 -48.34 5.40
CA VAL A 339 26.92 -47.33 4.33
C VAL A 339 25.63 -47.12 3.57
N THR A 340 24.92 -48.19 3.22
CA THR A 340 23.65 -48.09 2.50
C THR A 340 22.60 -47.36 3.32
N THR A 341 22.57 -47.59 4.63
CA THR A 341 21.65 -46.92 5.54
C THR A 341 21.97 -45.44 5.71
N ILE A 342 23.26 -45.06 5.64
CA ILE A 342 23.67 -43.64 5.59
C ILE A 342 23.06 -42.98 4.34
N PHE A 343 23.24 -43.54 3.15
CA PHE A 343 22.68 -42.98 1.91
C PHE A 343 21.14 -42.96 1.90
N PHE A 344 20.50 -44.01 2.42
CA PHE A 344 19.04 -44.04 2.58
C PHE A 344 18.52 -42.90 3.48
N ARG A 345 19.23 -42.59 4.58
CA ARG A 345 18.88 -41.46 5.46
C ARG A 345 19.14 -40.10 4.80
N MET A 346 20.02 -40.04 3.81
CA MET A 346 20.28 -38.84 3.02
C MET A 346 19.24 -38.61 1.91
N MET A 347 18.33 -39.55 1.64
CA MET A 347 17.24 -39.33 0.67
C MET A 347 16.26 -38.27 1.19
N THR A 348 15.79 -37.40 0.30
CA THR A 348 14.65 -36.51 0.58
C THR A 348 13.40 -37.31 0.92
N GLU A 349 12.45 -36.70 1.64
CA GLU A 349 11.16 -37.33 1.96
C GLU A 349 10.45 -37.83 0.70
N ASP A 350 10.30 -36.97 -0.32
CA ASP A 350 9.68 -37.33 -1.60
C ASP A 350 10.36 -38.54 -2.28
N SER A 351 11.70 -38.59 -2.26
CA SER A 351 12.45 -39.70 -2.88
C SER A 351 12.27 -40.99 -2.09
N ARG A 352 12.31 -40.90 -0.76
CA ARG A 352 12.12 -42.05 0.13
C ARG A 352 10.71 -42.61 -0.01
N ASP A 353 9.69 -41.77 -0.11
CA ASP A 353 8.30 -42.19 -0.29
C ASP A 353 8.07 -42.81 -1.68
N ARG A 354 8.64 -42.20 -2.73
CA ARG A 354 8.55 -42.71 -4.11
C ARG A 354 9.17 -44.10 -4.26
N TYR A 355 10.36 -44.30 -3.69
CA TYR A 355 11.13 -45.53 -3.86
C TYR A 355 11.00 -46.51 -2.70
N TRP A 356 10.19 -46.21 -1.68
CA TRP A 356 10.03 -47.07 -0.51
C TRP A 356 9.79 -48.54 -0.93
N SER A 357 10.58 -49.43 -0.34
CA SER A 357 10.43 -50.88 -0.47
C SER A 357 10.94 -51.59 0.78
N SER A 358 10.31 -52.72 1.07
CA SER A 358 10.74 -53.73 2.06
C SER A 358 11.05 -55.07 1.40
N GLU A 359 11.07 -55.11 0.07
CA GLU A 359 11.34 -56.31 -0.72
C GLU A 359 12.53 -56.08 -1.67
N ASN A 360 13.32 -57.14 -1.83
CA ASN A 360 14.48 -57.20 -2.72
C ASN A 360 14.77 -58.67 -3.07
N ASP A 361 15.58 -58.89 -4.09
CA ASP A 361 15.94 -60.23 -4.58
C ASP A 361 17.24 -60.78 -3.98
N PHE A 362 17.81 -60.15 -2.96
CA PHE A 362 19.09 -60.57 -2.38
C PHE A 362 18.93 -61.78 -1.45
N SER A 363 19.72 -62.82 -1.68
CA SER A 363 19.62 -64.09 -0.95
C SER A 363 19.97 -64.01 0.54
N ASP A 364 20.69 -62.97 0.95
CA ASP A 364 21.27 -62.79 2.28
C ASP A 364 20.76 -61.53 3.02
N VAL A 365 19.71 -60.88 2.50
CA VAL A 365 19.05 -59.75 3.15
C VAL A 365 17.77 -60.24 3.82
N LEU A 366 17.87 -60.52 5.12
CA LEU A 366 16.72 -60.98 5.91
C LEU A 366 15.63 -59.90 6.00
N SER A 367 14.36 -60.28 5.83
CA SER A 367 13.22 -59.36 5.95
C SER A 367 13.09 -58.72 7.34
N SER A 368 13.56 -59.41 8.39
CA SER A 368 13.62 -58.91 9.75
C SER A 368 14.90 -58.11 10.07
N GLY A 369 15.82 -57.98 9.12
CA GLY A 369 17.08 -57.27 9.32
C GLY A 369 16.84 -55.76 9.43
N TRP A 370 17.54 -55.09 10.36
CA TRP A 370 17.44 -53.64 10.56
C TRP A 370 17.76 -52.82 9.30
N TYR A 371 18.56 -53.40 8.39
CA TYR A 371 18.99 -52.82 7.13
C TYR A 371 18.04 -53.08 5.96
N ASN A 372 17.00 -53.92 6.12
CA ASN A 372 16.21 -54.42 4.99
C ASN A 372 15.53 -53.29 4.22
N ASN A 373 14.81 -52.40 4.91
CA ASN A 373 14.09 -51.31 4.26
C ASN A 373 15.04 -50.36 3.53
N ALA A 374 16.21 -50.07 4.12
CA ALA A 374 17.22 -49.22 3.50
C ALA A 374 17.77 -49.85 2.22
N ILE A 375 18.18 -51.13 2.28
CA ILE A 375 18.70 -51.86 1.10
C ILE A 375 17.64 -51.99 0.02
N SER A 376 16.43 -52.40 0.39
CA SER A 376 15.31 -52.60 -0.55
C SER A 376 14.93 -51.30 -1.25
N THR A 377 14.81 -50.20 -0.50
CA THR A 377 14.49 -48.87 -1.05
C THR A 377 15.59 -48.38 -2.00
N MET A 378 16.85 -48.46 -1.58
CA MET A 378 18.00 -48.02 -2.37
C MET A 378 18.22 -48.88 -3.63
N ASN A 379 17.86 -50.17 -3.58
CA ASN A 379 17.91 -51.04 -4.75
C ASN A 379 16.78 -50.70 -5.73
N LYS A 380 15.55 -50.47 -5.24
CA LYS A 380 14.43 -50.00 -6.06
C LYS A 380 14.70 -48.64 -6.71
N ALA A 381 15.43 -47.76 -6.02
CA ALA A 381 15.89 -46.48 -6.57
C ALA A 381 17.04 -46.61 -7.59
N GLY A 382 17.60 -47.81 -7.80
CA GLY A 382 18.75 -48.03 -8.70
C GLY A 382 20.10 -47.54 -8.17
N ALA A 383 20.15 -47.07 -6.92
CA ALA A 383 21.35 -46.52 -6.31
C ALA A 383 22.35 -47.61 -5.86
N ILE A 384 21.88 -48.82 -5.56
CA ILE A 384 22.72 -49.96 -5.19
C ILE A 384 22.37 -51.21 -5.99
N ASN A 385 23.37 -52.07 -6.17
CA ASN A 385 23.25 -53.41 -6.73
C ASN A 385 23.97 -54.41 -5.81
N GLY A 386 23.54 -55.68 -5.89
CA GLY A 386 24.23 -56.81 -5.26
C GLY A 386 25.38 -57.34 -6.10
N TYR A 387 25.97 -58.43 -5.63
CA TYR A 387 27.01 -59.18 -6.32
C TYR A 387 26.40 -60.12 -7.38
N PRO A 388 27.18 -60.57 -8.37
CA PRO A 388 26.71 -61.51 -9.40
C PRO A 388 26.18 -62.84 -8.88
N ASP A 389 26.50 -63.21 -7.63
CA ASP A 389 26.02 -64.41 -6.95
C ASP A 389 24.61 -64.25 -6.34
N GLY A 390 23.98 -63.07 -6.49
CA GLY A 390 22.66 -62.77 -5.94
C GLY A 390 22.67 -62.30 -4.48
N SER A 391 23.85 -62.11 -3.88
CA SER A 391 23.98 -61.60 -2.51
C SER A 391 24.18 -60.09 -2.45
N PHE A 392 23.91 -59.48 -1.29
CA PHE A 392 24.27 -58.11 -0.98
C PHE A 392 25.49 -58.01 -0.04
N LYS A 393 25.72 -59.01 0.81
CA LYS A 393 26.75 -59.08 1.86
C LYS A 393 26.64 -57.93 2.87
N PRO A 394 25.50 -57.81 3.59
CA PRO A 394 25.20 -56.66 4.43
C PRO A 394 26.25 -56.43 5.53
N ASP A 395 26.76 -57.50 6.15
CA ASP A 395 27.71 -57.43 7.27
C ASP A 395 29.18 -57.40 6.83
N ALA A 396 29.47 -57.48 5.53
CA ALA A 396 30.84 -57.39 5.02
C ALA A 396 31.31 -55.93 5.00
N SER A 397 32.59 -55.71 5.33
CA SER A 397 33.24 -54.41 5.18
C SER A 397 33.23 -53.95 3.73
N ILE A 398 32.90 -52.69 3.49
CA ILE A 398 32.85 -52.12 2.15
C ILE A 398 34.25 -51.74 1.66
N THR A 399 34.56 -51.96 0.38
CA THR A 399 35.82 -51.42 -0.20
C THR A 399 35.63 -49.99 -0.72
N ARG A 400 36.74 -49.25 -0.88
CA ARG A 400 36.73 -47.87 -1.41
C ARG A 400 36.05 -47.77 -2.78
N GLY A 401 36.22 -48.79 -3.64
CA GLY A 401 35.58 -48.83 -4.95
C GLY A 401 34.07 -48.97 -4.85
N GLU A 402 33.61 -49.85 -3.96
CA GLU A 402 32.17 -50.09 -3.79
C GLU A 402 31.46 -48.88 -3.22
N PHE A 403 32.09 -48.21 -2.25
CA PHE A 403 31.61 -46.95 -1.70
C PHE A 403 31.50 -45.89 -2.80
N ALA A 404 32.54 -45.73 -3.62
CA ALA A 404 32.56 -44.75 -4.71
C ALA A 404 31.45 -45.02 -5.74
N THR A 405 31.17 -46.29 -6.06
CA THR A 405 30.06 -46.64 -6.95
C THR A 405 28.70 -46.31 -6.37
N MET A 406 28.48 -46.61 -5.08
CA MET A 406 27.22 -46.26 -4.39
C MET A 406 27.02 -44.75 -4.39
N ALA A 407 28.05 -43.98 -4.01
CA ALA A 407 28.01 -42.53 -4.00
C ALA A 407 27.73 -41.96 -5.41
N SER A 408 28.38 -42.51 -6.44
CA SER A 408 28.20 -42.04 -7.82
C SER A 408 26.79 -42.26 -8.33
N ARG A 409 26.19 -43.43 -8.05
CA ARG A 409 24.81 -43.73 -8.47
C ARG A 409 23.78 -42.94 -7.67
N PHE A 410 24.03 -42.72 -6.39
CA PHE A 410 23.18 -41.89 -5.54
C PHE A 410 23.11 -40.42 -6.04
N LEU A 411 24.19 -39.90 -6.60
CA LEU A 411 24.31 -38.50 -7.02
C LEU A 411 23.93 -38.22 -8.49
N SER A 412 23.74 -39.23 -9.33
CA SER A 412 23.62 -39.04 -10.79
C SER A 412 22.23 -39.44 -11.30
N ASP A 413 21.55 -38.51 -11.99
CA ASP A 413 20.19 -38.74 -12.51
C ASP A 413 20.10 -39.57 -13.78
N ASN A 414 21.20 -39.85 -14.49
CA ASN A 414 21.26 -40.81 -15.61
C ASN A 414 22.70 -41.03 -16.04
N GLY A 415 23.10 -42.30 -16.14
CA GLY A 415 24.49 -42.74 -16.30
C GLY A 415 25.21 -42.21 -17.55
N ASN A 416 26.46 -41.77 -17.34
CA ASN A 416 27.59 -42.06 -18.22
C ASN A 416 28.91 -41.75 -17.52
N LEU A 417 29.44 -42.74 -16.79
CA LEU A 417 30.79 -42.71 -16.23
C LEU A 417 31.80 -43.06 -17.34
N THR A 418 31.98 -42.19 -18.33
CA THR A 418 32.78 -42.51 -19.52
C THR A 418 34.20 -41.94 -19.50
N ASN A 419 34.81 -41.70 -18.34
CA ASN A 419 36.19 -41.22 -18.30
C ASN A 419 37.03 -41.89 -17.20
N ASN A 420 37.62 -43.04 -17.56
CA ASN A 420 38.47 -43.84 -16.69
C ASN A 420 39.82 -43.13 -16.46
N LYS A 421 39.93 -42.33 -15.40
CA LYS A 421 41.14 -41.57 -15.07
C LYS A 421 42.13 -42.33 -14.18
N PHE A 422 41.73 -43.47 -13.62
CA PHE A 422 42.58 -44.29 -12.75
C PHE A 422 43.00 -45.58 -13.47
N THR A 423 44.23 -46.02 -13.23
CA THR A 423 44.81 -47.19 -13.91
C THR A 423 44.52 -48.51 -13.20
N ASP A 424 44.12 -48.45 -11.94
CA ASP A 424 43.85 -49.56 -11.01
C ASP A 424 42.37 -50.00 -10.99
N ILE A 425 41.52 -49.37 -11.79
CA ILE A 425 40.09 -49.72 -11.94
C ILE A 425 39.80 -50.59 -13.17
N LYS A 426 40.83 -50.96 -13.95
CA LYS A 426 40.67 -51.84 -15.12
C LYS A 426 40.18 -53.23 -14.69
N GLY A 427 39.00 -53.63 -15.17
CA GLY A 427 38.38 -54.91 -14.82
C GLY A 427 37.66 -54.92 -13.48
N ASN A 428 37.60 -53.78 -12.79
CA ASN A 428 36.73 -53.57 -11.65
C ASN A 428 35.38 -53.01 -12.13
N TRP A 429 34.32 -53.28 -11.37
CA TRP A 429 32.97 -52.80 -11.64
C TRP A 429 32.73 -51.38 -11.13
N ALA A 430 33.69 -50.84 -10.37
CA ALA A 430 33.70 -49.50 -9.82
C ALA A 430 34.22 -48.43 -10.78
#